data_AF-A0A7X0XIE8-F1
#
_entry.id   AF-A0A7X0XIE8-F1
#
_cell.length_a   1.000
_cell.length_b   1.000
_cell.length_c   1.000
_cell.angle_alpha   90.00
_cell.angle_beta   90.00
_cell.angle_gamma   90.00
#
_symmetry.space_group_name_H-M   'P 1'
#
loop_
_entity.id
_entity.type
_entity.pdbx_description
1 polymer ?
#
loop_
_entity_poly.entity_id
_entity_poly.type
_entity_poly.pdbx_seq_one_letter_code
_entity_poly.pdbx_strand_id
1 'polypeptide(L)' 'MFEYFNVPALSDAVKSGKVIRFSHKPDLKEYEASYLAKEWKYLQNEYGFDELTLEGDVWIASK' A
#
# COMPACT_ATOMS: atom_id res chain seq x y z
N MET A 1 -15.65 -3.80 -4.87
CA MET A 1 -14.85 -2.95 -5.80
C MET A 1 -13.37 -3.08 -5.53
N PHE A 2 -12.89 -2.80 -4.31
CA PHE A 2 -11.48 -2.97 -3.91
C PHE A 2 -10.86 -4.33 -4.30
N GLU A 3 -11.52 -5.43 -3.94
CA GLU A 3 -11.03 -6.80 -4.19
C GLU A 3 -10.91 -7.14 -5.68
N TYR A 4 -11.68 -6.49 -6.54
CA TYR A 4 -11.69 -6.78 -7.97
C TYR A 4 -10.72 -5.89 -8.77
N PHE A 5 -10.33 -4.72 -8.25
CA PHE A 5 -9.49 -3.77 -8.96
C PHE A 5 -8.14 -3.53 -8.26
N ASN A 6 -8.16 -3.14 -6.98
CA ASN A 6 -6.95 -2.79 -6.24
C ASN A 6 -6.13 -4.03 -5.87
N VAL A 7 -6.77 -5.11 -5.41
CA VAL A 7 -6.07 -6.34 -5.00
C VAL A 7 -5.27 -6.96 -6.16
N PRO A 8 -5.86 -7.16 -7.37
CA PRO A 8 -5.10 -7.69 -8.51
C PRO A 8 -3.99 -6.75 -8.97
N ALA A 9 -4.24 -5.44 -8.99
CA ALA A 9 -3.24 -4.45 -9.40
C ALA A 9 -2.04 -4.37 -8.43
N LEU A 10 -2.30 -4.38 -7.13
CA LEU A 10 -1.26 -4.42 -6.10
C LEU A 10 -0.49 -5.73 -6.17
N SER A 11 -1.20 -6.85 -6.32
CA SER A 11 -0.56 -8.15 -6.47
C SER A 11 0.38 -8.21 -7.66
N ASP A 12 -0.07 -7.72 -8.82
CA ASP A 12 0.73 -7.65 -10.04
C ASP A 12 1.96 -6.74 -9.85
N ALA A 13 1.77 -5.58 -9.22
CA ALA A 13 2.87 -4.65 -8.93
C ALA A 13 3.94 -5.28 -8.04
N VAL A 14 3.54 -5.93 -6.94
CA VAL A 14 4.47 -6.62 -6.03
C VAL A 14 5.18 -7.78 -6.73
N LYS A 15 4.44 -8.64 -7.46
CA LYS A 15 5.00 -9.78 -8.20
C LYS A 15 5.96 -9.35 -9.31
N SER A 16 5.69 -8.21 -9.94
CA SER A 16 6.56 -7.61 -10.95
C SER A 16 7.77 -6.89 -10.37
N GLY A 17 7.93 -6.85 -9.04
CA GLY A 17 9.03 -6.15 -8.37
C GLY A 17 8.96 -4.63 -8.45
N LYS A 18 7.76 -4.07 -8.66
CA LYS A 18 7.58 -2.60 -8.68
C LYS A 18 7.62 -2.05 -7.26
N VAL A 19 8.12 -0.83 -7.13
CA VAL A 19 8.09 -0.07 -5.88
C VAL A 19 6.67 0.43 -5.62
N ILE A 20 6.13 0.13 -4.43
CA ILE A 20 4.81 0.61 -4.01
C ILE A 20 4.96 1.99 -3.38
N ARG A 21 4.14 2.94 -3.83
CA ARG A 21 4.15 4.33 -3.39
C ARG A 21 2.76 4.79 -3.00
N PHE A 22 2.68 5.55 -1.92
CA PHE A 22 1.46 6.22 -1.47
C PHE A 22 1.65 7.73 -1.51
N SER A 23 0.59 8.46 -1.90
CA SER A 23 0.57 9.92 -1.89
C SER A 23 0.46 10.50 -0.47
N HIS A 24 -0.14 9.75 0.45
CA HIS A 24 -0.31 10.10 1.86
C HIS A 24 0.08 8.90 2.71
N LYS A 25 0.39 9.13 3.99
CA LYS A 25 0.79 8.07 4.90
C LYS A 25 -0.43 7.18 5.23
N PRO A 26 -0.45 5.89 4.85
CA PRO A 26 -1.68 5.09 4.88
C PRO A 26 -2.13 4.55 6.23
N ASP A 27 -1.30 4.68 7.25
CA ASP A 27 -1.58 4.28 8.63
C ASP A 27 -2.18 5.42 9.49
N LEU A 28 -2.37 6.63 8.93
CA LEU A 28 -3.00 7.73 9.66
C LEU A 28 -4.48 7.44 9.91
N LYS A 29 -4.96 7.81 11.11
CA LYS A 29 -6.35 7.60 11.54
C LYS A 29 -7.38 8.24 10.61
N GLU A 30 -7.06 9.39 10.00
CA GLU A 30 -7.94 10.06 9.05
C GLU A 30 -8.25 9.22 7.80
N TYR A 31 -7.36 8.28 7.45
CA TYR A 31 -7.50 7.39 6.29
C TYR A 31 -8.00 6.00 6.64
N GLU A 32 -8.34 5.70 7.90
CA GLU A 32 -8.67 4.34 8.36
C GLU A 32 -9.80 3.67 7.55
N ALA A 33 -10.80 4.44 7.11
CA ALA A 33 -11.92 3.96 6.30
C ALA A 33 -11.66 4.03 4.77
N SER A 34 -10.55 4.62 4.35
CA SER A 34 -10.21 4.85 2.94
C SER A 34 -9.70 3.59 2.24
N TYR A 35 -9.62 3.65 0.91
CA TYR A 35 -8.95 2.60 0.15
C TYR A 35 -7.46 2.53 0.45
N LEU A 36 -6.80 3.67 0.68
CA LEU A 36 -5.36 3.76 0.94
C LEU A 36 -4.94 2.95 2.18
N ALA A 37 -5.73 3.01 3.27
CA ALA A 37 -5.50 2.16 4.45
C ALA A 37 -5.78 0.67 4.19
N LYS A 38 -6.74 0.34 3.30
CA LYS A 38 -7.03 -1.05 2.91
C LYS A 38 -5.92 -1.63 2.04
N GLU A 39 -5.35 -0.84 1.12
CA GLU A 39 -4.20 -1.20 0.30
C GLU A 39 -2.99 -1.52 1.18
N TRP A 40 -2.72 -0.66 2.17
CA TRP A 40 -1.66 -0.90 3.13
C TRP A 40 -1.87 -2.19 3.93
N LYS A 41 -3.02 -2.36 4.58
CA LYS A 41 -3.35 -3.59 5.31
C LYS A 41 -3.21 -4.85 4.46
N TYR A 42 -3.62 -4.78 3.19
CA TYR A 42 -3.48 -5.88 2.25
C TYR A 42 -2.01 -6.24 1.99
N LEU A 43 -1.15 -5.24 1.77
CA LEU A 43 0.29 -5.45 1.58
C LEU A 43 0.97 -6.03 2.83
N GLN A 44 0.56 -5.58 4.02
CA GLN A 44 1.07 -6.13 5.27
C GLN A 44 0.69 -7.60 5.42
N ASN A 45 -0.59 -7.93 5.23
CA ASN A 45 -1.12 -9.29 5.46
C ASN A 45 -0.62 -10.31 4.43
N GLU A 46 -0.61 -9.94 3.14
CA GLU A 46 -0.33 -10.90 2.06
C GLU A 46 1.14 -10.94 1.63
N TYR A 47 1.84 -9.81 1.75
CA TYR A 47 3.20 -9.66 1.21
C TYR A 47 4.24 -9.32 2.28
N GLY A 48 3.82 -9.12 3.53
CA GLY A 48 4.70 -8.90 4.68
C GLY A 48 5.39 -7.55 4.69
N PHE A 49 4.82 -6.53 4.04
CA PHE A 49 5.32 -5.16 4.18
C PHE A 49 5.10 -4.65 5.61
N ASP A 50 6.06 -3.95 6.18
CA ASP A 50 5.98 -3.45 7.56
C ASP A 50 6.53 -2.03 7.72
N GLU A 51 7.29 -1.52 6.76
CA GLU A 51 7.91 -0.21 6.83
C GLU A 51 7.35 0.79 5.80
N LEU A 52 7.31 2.06 6.21
CA LEU A 52 6.94 3.21 5.38
C LEU A 52 7.98 4.31 5.52
N THR A 53 8.69 4.59 4.44
CA THR A 53 9.72 5.64 4.38
C THR A 53 9.24 6.80 3.52
N LEU A 54 9.38 8.04 4.02
CA LEU A 54 9.06 9.24 3.24
C LEU A 54 10.24 9.59 2.34
N GLU A 55 10.03 9.55 1.02
CA GLU A 55 10.99 9.99 0.03
C GLU A 55 10.40 11.16 -0.78
N GLY A 56 10.86 12.38 -0.49
CA GLY A 56 10.26 13.59 -1.06
C GLY A 56 8.82 13.76 -0.59
N ASP A 57 7.87 13.76 -1.53
CA ASP A 57 6.44 13.95 -1.27
C ASP A 57 5.64 12.63 -1.28
N VAL A 58 6.30 11.47 -1.29
CA VAL A 58 5.65 10.16 -1.36
C VAL A 58 6.14 9.20 -0.29
N TRP A 59 5.24 8.34 0.18
CA TRP A 59 5.55 7.27 1.12
C TRP A 59 5.83 5.97 0.37
N ILE A 60 7.03 5.45 0.53
CA ILE A 60 7.47 4.19 -0.06
C ILE A 60 7.25 3.06 0.94
N ALA A 61 6.60 1.99 0.50
CA ALA A 61 6.41 0.79 1.30
C ALA A 61 7.55 -0.22 1.06
N SER A 62 8.08 -0.78 2.14
CA SER A 62 9.11 -1.83 2.14
C SER A 62 8.82 -2.95 3.14
N LYS A 63 9.58 -4.04 2.99
CA LYS A 63 9.62 -5.23 3.86
C LYS A 63 11.09 -5.52 4.22
#